data_AF-A0A1H7L907-F1
#
_entry.id   AF-A0A1H7L907-F1
#
_cell.length_a   1.000
_cell.length_b   1.000
_cell.length_c   1.000
_cell.angle_alpha   90.00
_cell.angle_beta   90.00
_cell.angle_gamma   90.00
#
_symmetry.space_group_name_H-M   'P 1'
#
loop_
_entity.id
_entity.type
_entity.pdbx_description
1 polymer ?
#
loop_
_entity_poly.entity_id
_entity_poly.type
_entity_poly.pdbx_seq_one_letter_code
_entity_poly.pdbx_strand_id
1 'polypeptide(L)'
;MWLSERHAHPAPTLSALSHAGLGYTRYAPLQAIIGEGDPASTAREHWLKGLEACREPVGYGHAYRRWWKSLQGPETLCFTVKALGRVLVGHGTSAATGVGLTLHHTWGVPVLPGSSLKGLTAHYVETVYGPAGLDDAPERAPFRGTTWEKGRATAAPGSVYRRLFGAPDVGPMQEGGSQGRVIFHDAWWASAGQGARLPLARDVLTVHQRGYYESEGGVWPGDFDDPNPVSFLTVAPGSQFLVALSLVPGKDEGRTLLERAARYLQQALGNWGVGGKTAAGYGRFLLEEPPAGGSMMVPGARVAKELETPTLKELKTWLEQQKGQEDTQRKRFQRLEQDWRERLLGLAGEERQAAAHLLKGAFNLKRGEEKPRMEALLAELGTAKP
;
A
#
# COMPACT_ATOMS: atom_id res chain seq x y z
N MET A 1 -24.85 -24.63 0.74
CA MET A 1 -25.37 -23.24 0.67
C MET A 1 -26.17 -23.16 -0.62
N TRP A 2 -27.48 -22.90 -0.51
CA TRP A 2 -28.47 -23.07 -1.58
C TRP A 2 -28.17 -22.20 -2.81
N LEU A 3 -27.78 -22.81 -3.93
CA LEU A 3 -27.84 -22.18 -5.25
C LEU A 3 -29.05 -22.76 -5.97
N SER A 4 -30.20 -22.08 -5.83
CA SER A 4 -31.32 -22.28 -6.75
C SER A 4 -30.93 -21.59 -8.07
N GLU A 5 -30.83 -22.38 -9.14
CA GLU A 5 -30.50 -21.91 -10.50
C GLU A 5 -31.45 -20.83 -11.04
N ARG A 6 -32.59 -20.60 -10.36
CA ARG A 6 -33.67 -19.73 -10.84
C ARG A 6 -33.42 -18.23 -10.66
N HIS A 7 -32.35 -17.84 -9.96
CA HIS A 7 -31.97 -16.43 -9.74
C HIS A 7 -30.50 -16.14 -10.05
N ALA A 8 -29.91 -16.86 -11.00
CA ALA A 8 -28.60 -16.48 -11.53
C ALA A 8 -28.75 -15.19 -12.34
N HIS A 9 -28.50 -14.03 -11.72
CA HIS A 9 -28.27 -12.81 -12.48
C HIS A 9 -27.08 -13.04 -13.42
N PRO A 10 -27.18 -12.67 -14.70
CA PRO A 10 -26.06 -12.80 -15.62
C PRO A 10 -24.87 -12.06 -15.01
N ALA A 11 -23.72 -12.76 -14.89
CA ALA A 11 -22.50 -12.12 -14.44
C ALA A 11 -22.25 -10.91 -15.37
N PRO A 12 -22.02 -9.71 -14.83
CA PRO A 12 -21.74 -8.55 -15.67
C PRO A 12 -20.56 -8.88 -16.56
N THR A 13 -20.58 -8.40 -17.82
CA THR A 13 -19.43 -8.49 -18.70
C THR A 13 -18.21 -7.91 -17.98
N LEU A 14 -17.09 -8.65 -17.96
CA LEU A 14 -15.90 -8.30 -17.18
C LEU A 14 -15.33 -6.92 -17.52
N SER A 15 -15.68 -6.36 -18.68
CA SER A 15 -15.41 -4.97 -19.09
C SER A 15 -16.14 -3.91 -18.26
N ALA A 16 -17.08 -4.28 -17.39
CA ALA A 16 -17.88 -3.39 -16.54
C ALA A 16 -17.54 -3.47 -15.04
N LEU A 17 -16.56 -4.27 -14.62
CA LEU A 17 -16.18 -4.36 -13.20
C LEU A 17 -15.38 -3.12 -12.76
N SER A 18 -16.10 -2.12 -12.26
CA SER A 18 -15.53 -0.91 -11.67
C SER A 18 -14.99 -1.11 -10.24
N HIS A 19 -15.32 -2.25 -9.60
CA HIS A 19 -14.96 -2.52 -8.21
C HIS A 19 -14.43 -3.95 -8.02
N ALA A 20 -13.11 -4.10 -7.85
CA ALA A 20 -12.45 -5.40 -7.74
C ALA A 20 -12.95 -6.24 -6.55
N GLY A 21 -13.21 -5.64 -5.38
CA GLY A 21 -13.69 -6.36 -4.20
C GLY A 21 -15.02 -7.10 -4.42
N LEU A 22 -16.02 -6.43 -4.98
CA LEU A 22 -17.31 -7.01 -5.34
C LEU A 22 -17.16 -8.06 -6.45
N GLY A 23 -16.36 -7.75 -7.48
CA GLY A 23 -16.04 -8.70 -8.55
C GLY A 23 -15.41 -10.00 -8.03
N TYR A 24 -14.52 -9.88 -7.05
CA TYR A 24 -13.77 -10.98 -6.46
C TYR A 24 -14.61 -11.83 -5.48
N THR A 25 -15.47 -11.20 -4.68
CA THR A 25 -16.21 -11.88 -3.60
C THR A 25 -17.62 -12.31 -3.96
N ARG A 26 -18.27 -11.66 -4.95
CA ARG A 26 -19.69 -11.89 -5.28
C ARG A 26 -19.94 -12.29 -6.74
N TYR A 27 -19.07 -11.91 -7.67
CA TYR A 27 -19.25 -12.19 -9.11
C TYR A 27 -18.25 -13.19 -9.67
N ALA A 28 -17.78 -14.13 -8.85
CA ALA A 28 -17.05 -15.26 -9.37
C ALA A 28 -17.96 -16.09 -10.29
N PRO A 29 -17.54 -16.42 -11.51
CA PRO A 29 -18.36 -17.18 -12.44
C PRO A 29 -18.58 -18.59 -11.90
N LEU A 30 -19.83 -19.07 -11.96
CA LEU A 30 -20.20 -20.38 -11.46
C LEU A 30 -19.31 -21.49 -12.05
N GLN A 31 -19.01 -21.41 -13.35
CA GLN A 31 -18.10 -22.33 -14.04
C GLN A 31 -16.70 -22.40 -13.42
N ALA A 32 -16.18 -21.31 -12.84
CA ALA A 32 -14.88 -21.33 -12.17
C ALA A 32 -14.92 -21.91 -10.75
N ILE A 33 -16.11 -22.00 -10.15
CA ILE A 33 -16.35 -22.52 -8.79
C ILE A 33 -16.68 -24.01 -8.83
N ILE A 34 -17.63 -24.42 -9.67
CA ILE A 34 -18.16 -25.79 -9.70
C ILE A 34 -17.74 -26.59 -10.94
N GLY A 35 -17.13 -25.94 -11.93
CA GLY A 35 -16.70 -26.61 -13.14
C GLY A 35 -15.39 -27.38 -12.94
N GLU A 36 -15.16 -28.36 -13.81
CA GLU A 36 -13.93 -29.14 -13.86
C GLU A 36 -13.23 -28.99 -15.23
N GLY A 37 -11.95 -29.35 -15.27
CA GLY A 37 -11.14 -29.33 -16.49
C GLY A 37 -10.92 -27.95 -17.10
N ASP A 38 -10.62 -27.94 -18.40
CA ASP A 38 -10.26 -26.74 -19.16
C ASP A 38 -11.32 -25.63 -19.18
N PRO A 39 -12.64 -25.91 -19.27
CA PRO A 39 -13.66 -24.86 -19.24
C PRO A 39 -13.65 -24.08 -17.92
N ALA A 40 -13.42 -24.75 -16.79
CA ALA A 40 -13.36 -24.12 -15.48
C ALA A 40 -12.09 -23.27 -15.31
N SER A 41 -10.95 -23.81 -15.76
CA SER A 41 -9.69 -23.07 -15.80
C SER A 41 -9.83 -21.80 -16.65
N THR A 42 -10.35 -21.93 -17.88
CA THR A 42 -10.55 -20.79 -18.80
C THR A 42 -11.47 -19.73 -18.22
N ALA A 43 -12.58 -20.12 -17.57
CA ALA A 43 -13.49 -19.19 -16.93
C ALA A 43 -12.82 -18.43 -15.77
N ARG A 44 -12.02 -19.14 -14.95
CA ARG A 44 -11.24 -18.54 -13.85
C ARG A 44 -10.22 -17.55 -14.38
N GLU A 45 -9.49 -17.95 -15.42
CA GLU A 45 -8.45 -17.15 -16.05
C GLU A 45 -8.99 -15.82 -16.58
N HIS A 46 -10.11 -15.89 -17.30
CA HIS A 46 -10.80 -14.71 -17.84
C HIS A 46 -11.30 -13.81 -16.70
N TRP A 47 -11.97 -14.37 -15.69
CA TRP A 47 -12.46 -13.60 -14.55
C TRP A 47 -11.34 -12.86 -13.80
N LEU A 48 -10.25 -13.55 -13.47
CA LEU A 48 -9.10 -12.95 -12.80
C LEU A 48 -8.43 -11.88 -13.68
N LYS A 49 -8.38 -12.07 -15.01
CA LYS A 49 -7.89 -11.06 -15.96
C LYS A 49 -8.74 -9.78 -15.94
N GLY A 50 -10.06 -9.91 -15.77
CA GLY A 50 -10.96 -8.78 -15.57
C GLY A 50 -10.66 -8.01 -14.28
N LEU A 51 -10.42 -8.72 -13.17
CA LEU A 51 -10.07 -8.10 -11.89
C LEU A 51 -8.71 -7.39 -11.91
N GLU A 52 -7.73 -7.96 -12.61
CA GLU A 52 -6.41 -7.33 -12.83
C GLU A 52 -6.50 -6.04 -13.68
N ALA A 53 -7.55 -5.89 -14.49
CA ALA A 53 -7.80 -4.69 -15.28
C ALA A 53 -8.53 -3.58 -14.49
N CYS A 54 -9.00 -3.86 -13.27
CA CYS A 54 -9.69 -2.86 -12.44
C CYS A 54 -8.78 -1.67 -12.14
N ARG A 55 -9.39 -0.48 -12.12
CA ARG A 55 -8.73 0.79 -11.83
C ARG A 55 -9.13 1.28 -10.45
N GLU A 56 -8.38 2.25 -9.95
CA GLU A 56 -8.69 3.01 -8.75
C GLU A 56 -10.14 3.52 -8.84
N PRO A 57 -11.02 3.15 -7.89
CA PRO A 57 -12.40 3.61 -7.91
C PRO A 57 -12.50 5.12 -7.76
N VAL A 58 -13.53 5.70 -8.38
CA VAL A 58 -13.84 7.12 -8.24
C VAL A 58 -14.03 7.47 -6.76
N GLY A 59 -13.32 8.49 -6.29
CA GLY A 59 -13.40 8.95 -4.90
C GLY A 59 -12.40 8.31 -3.94
N TYR A 60 -11.72 7.21 -4.32
CA TYR A 60 -10.73 6.57 -3.44
C TYR A 60 -9.62 7.54 -3.03
N GLY A 61 -8.99 8.25 -3.97
CA GLY A 61 -7.99 9.27 -3.65
C GLY A 61 -8.49 10.37 -2.70
N HIS A 62 -9.78 10.73 -2.73
CA HIS A 62 -10.35 11.68 -1.75
C HIS A 62 -10.48 11.05 -0.36
N ALA A 63 -10.96 9.81 -0.28
CA ALA A 63 -11.08 9.07 0.97
C ALA A 63 -9.71 8.80 1.60
N TYR A 64 -8.73 8.37 0.80
CA TYR A 64 -7.34 8.18 1.21
C TYR A 64 -6.75 9.48 1.79
N ARG A 65 -6.91 10.62 1.10
CA ARG A 65 -6.47 11.92 1.62
C ARG A 65 -7.19 12.32 2.91
N ARG A 66 -8.49 12.07 3.03
CA ARG A 66 -9.25 12.37 4.25
C ARG A 66 -8.75 11.53 5.43
N TRP A 67 -8.55 10.23 5.20
CA TRP A 67 -8.01 9.31 6.19
C TRP A 67 -6.60 9.72 6.61
N TRP A 68 -5.68 9.97 5.66
CA TRP A 68 -4.33 10.45 5.97
C TRP A 68 -4.33 11.77 6.76
N LYS A 69 -5.24 12.71 6.44
CA LYS A 69 -5.42 13.95 7.21
C LYS A 69 -5.90 13.70 8.64
N SER A 70 -6.82 12.75 8.85
CA SER A 70 -7.29 12.40 10.20
C SER A 70 -6.22 11.76 11.08
N LEU A 71 -5.16 11.24 10.47
CA LEU A 71 -4.01 10.66 11.17
C LEU A 71 -2.91 11.67 11.48
N GLN A 72 -3.09 12.95 11.13
CA GLN A 72 -2.10 13.98 11.46
C GLN A 72 -2.21 14.38 12.92
N GLY A 73 -1.11 14.27 13.66
CA GLY A 73 -1.03 14.69 15.05
C GLY A 73 0.20 14.13 15.76
N PRO A 74 0.55 14.65 16.95
CA PRO A 74 1.69 14.16 17.73
C PRO A 74 1.49 12.71 18.21
N GLU A 75 0.24 12.29 18.38
CA GLU A 75 -0.17 10.96 18.86
C GLU A 75 -0.17 9.88 17.77
N THR A 76 0.22 10.20 16.54
CA THR A 76 0.22 9.26 15.42
C THR A 76 1.54 9.32 14.65
N LEU A 77 2.07 8.15 14.33
CA LEU A 77 3.23 7.97 13.49
C LEU A 77 2.82 7.26 12.19
N CYS A 78 3.08 7.91 11.06
CA CYS A 78 2.81 7.37 9.73
C CYS A 78 4.11 7.12 8.98
N PHE A 79 4.18 6.02 8.25
CA PHE A 79 5.29 5.72 7.34
C PHE A 79 4.81 4.85 6.17
N THR A 80 5.48 4.97 5.02
CA THR A 80 5.15 4.20 3.82
C THR A 80 6.05 2.98 3.72
N VAL A 81 5.46 1.84 3.39
CA VAL A 81 6.18 0.60 3.09
C VAL A 81 5.92 0.17 1.66
N LYS A 82 6.96 -0.32 0.97
CA LYS A 82 6.89 -0.77 -0.41
C LYS A 82 7.07 -2.29 -0.47
N ALA A 83 6.14 -2.98 -1.12
CA ALA A 83 6.21 -4.42 -1.31
C ALA A 83 7.40 -4.78 -2.23
N LEU A 84 8.29 -5.66 -1.77
CA LEU A 84 9.40 -6.18 -2.57
C LEU A 84 8.97 -7.31 -3.50
N GLY A 85 8.09 -8.17 -2.99
CA GLY A 85 7.52 -9.29 -3.72
C GLY A 85 6.00 -9.16 -3.83
N ARG A 86 5.37 -10.21 -4.33
CA ARG A 86 3.91 -10.32 -4.32
C ARG A 86 3.39 -10.39 -2.90
N VAL A 87 2.24 -9.77 -2.63
CA VAL A 87 1.62 -9.82 -1.30
C VAL A 87 0.32 -10.61 -1.38
N LEU A 88 0.13 -11.54 -0.45
CA LEU A 88 -1.07 -12.36 -0.35
C LEU A 88 -1.63 -12.29 1.08
N VAL A 89 -2.31 -11.19 1.42
CA VAL A 89 -3.00 -11.07 2.72
C VAL A 89 -4.42 -11.60 2.57
N GLY A 90 -4.89 -12.38 3.54
CA GLY A 90 -6.24 -12.99 3.49
C GLY A 90 -6.28 -14.36 2.82
N HIS A 91 -5.15 -15.04 2.64
CA HIS A 91 -5.10 -16.36 1.99
C HIS A 91 -6.15 -17.36 2.52
N GLY A 92 -6.37 -17.37 3.84
CA GLY A 92 -7.32 -18.27 4.51
C GLY A 92 -8.79 -17.82 4.47
N THR A 93 -9.12 -16.67 3.88
CA THR A 93 -10.53 -16.29 3.69
C THR A 93 -11.12 -17.10 2.54
N SER A 94 -12.35 -17.58 2.71
CA SER A 94 -13.08 -18.27 1.65
C SER A 94 -13.18 -17.40 0.39
N ALA A 95 -12.72 -17.94 -0.74
CA ALA A 95 -12.75 -17.31 -2.04
C ALA A 95 -13.05 -18.36 -3.11
N ALA A 96 -13.63 -17.94 -4.23
CA ALA A 96 -13.97 -18.83 -5.33
C ALA A 96 -12.75 -19.54 -5.97
N THR A 97 -11.54 -18.99 -5.81
CA THR A 97 -10.28 -19.61 -6.24
C THR A 97 -9.69 -20.55 -5.19
N GLY A 98 -10.31 -20.72 -4.01
CA GLY A 98 -9.73 -21.40 -2.84
C GLY A 98 -8.61 -20.61 -2.13
N VAL A 99 -8.04 -19.60 -2.78
CA VAL A 99 -7.00 -18.73 -2.25
C VAL A 99 -7.54 -17.31 -2.13
N GLY A 100 -7.76 -16.85 -0.90
CA GLY A 100 -8.32 -15.53 -0.60
C GLY A 100 -7.34 -14.36 -0.72
N LEU A 101 -7.90 -13.17 -0.96
CA LEU A 101 -7.20 -11.89 -0.95
C LEU A 101 -8.05 -10.84 -0.21
N THR A 102 -7.45 -10.14 0.74
CA THR A 102 -8.11 -9.06 1.49
C THR A 102 -8.11 -7.78 0.67
N LEU A 103 -9.32 -7.33 0.32
CA LEU A 103 -9.57 -6.04 -0.32
C LEU A 103 -10.44 -5.19 0.61
N HIS A 104 -10.19 -3.88 0.64
CA HIS A 104 -10.99 -2.92 1.38
C HIS A 104 -12.44 -2.99 0.92
N HIS A 105 -13.38 -3.21 1.83
CA HIS A 105 -14.77 -3.52 1.47
C HIS A 105 -15.42 -2.44 0.57
N THR A 106 -15.20 -1.16 0.89
CA THR A 106 -15.86 -0.02 0.21
C THR A 106 -15.20 0.35 -1.12
N TRP A 107 -13.91 0.08 -1.26
CA TRP A 107 -13.08 0.61 -2.34
C TRP A 107 -12.49 -0.49 -3.22
N GLY A 108 -12.55 -1.75 -2.81
CA GLY A 108 -11.99 -2.86 -3.59
C GLY A 108 -10.47 -2.77 -3.81
N VAL A 109 -9.77 -1.92 -3.07
CA VAL A 109 -8.32 -1.77 -3.13
C VAL A 109 -7.65 -2.74 -2.15
N PRO A 110 -6.42 -3.18 -2.39
CA PRO A 110 -5.66 -3.95 -1.40
C PRO A 110 -5.47 -3.19 -0.08
N VAL A 111 -5.52 -3.92 1.03
CA VAL A 111 -5.32 -3.38 2.38
C VAL A 111 -4.54 -4.39 3.21
N LEU A 112 -3.65 -3.92 4.08
CA LEU A 112 -3.03 -4.75 5.10
C LEU A 112 -3.79 -4.52 6.42
N PRO A 113 -4.54 -5.49 6.95
CA PRO A 113 -5.29 -5.31 8.18
C PRO A 113 -4.37 -4.97 9.35
N GLY A 114 -4.79 -4.03 10.18
CA GLY A 114 -4.08 -3.62 11.40
C GLY A 114 -3.94 -4.77 12.38
N SER A 115 -4.88 -5.71 12.41
CA SER A 115 -4.78 -6.97 13.16
C SER A 115 -3.62 -7.84 12.68
N SER A 116 -3.44 -7.98 11.36
CA SER A 116 -2.30 -8.71 10.77
C SER A 116 -0.98 -8.03 11.07
N LEU A 117 -0.91 -6.70 10.99
CA LEU A 117 0.28 -5.92 11.33
C LEU A 117 0.62 -6.04 12.82
N LYS A 118 -0.38 -5.96 13.70
CA LYS A 118 -0.24 -6.13 15.14
C LYS A 118 0.24 -7.53 15.48
N GLY A 119 -0.38 -8.57 14.91
CA GLY A 119 -0.02 -9.96 15.13
C GLY A 119 1.39 -10.29 14.66
N LEU A 120 1.77 -9.83 13.46
CA LEU A 120 3.13 -9.96 12.94
C LEU A 120 4.14 -9.31 13.89
N THR A 121 3.88 -8.05 14.29
CA THR A 121 4.80 -7.31 15.17
C THR A 121 4.92 -7.99 16.53
N ALA A 122 3.80 -8.44 17.11
CA ALA A 122 3.78 -9.13 18.39
C ALA A 122 4.60 -10.42 18.35
N HIS A 123 4.38 -11.26 17.35
CA HIS A 123 5.11 -12.51 17.18
C HIS A 123 6.61 -12.27 16.92
N TYR A 124 6.95 -11.25 16.13
CA TYR A 124 8.34 -10.85 15.89
C TYR A 124 9.02 -10.37 17.18
N VAL A 125 8.36 -9.52 17.96
CA VAL A 125 8.90 -9.00 19.23
C VAL A 125 9.18 -10.14 20.19
N GLU A 126 8.22 -11.04 20.38
CA GLU A 126 8.37 -12.19 21.26
C GLU A 126 9.52 -13.11 20.82
N THR A 127 9.61 -13.42 19.52
CA THR A 127 10.58 -14.40 19.02
C THR A 127 12.00 -13.84 18.93
N VAL A 128 12.15 -12.57 18.54
CA VAL A 128 13.47 -11.97 18.30
C VAL A 128 14.04 -11.28 19.53
N TYR A 129 13.19 -10.64 20.35
CA TYR A 129 13.61 -9.88 21.52
C TYR A 129 13.25 -10.57 22.85
N GLY A 130 12.30 -11.50 22.82
CA GLY A 130 11.94 -12.28 24.00
C GLY A 130 13.01 -13.29 24.40
N PRO A 131 12.85 -13.91 25.58
CA PRO A 131 13.79 -14.89 26.08
C PRO A 131 13.66 -16.21 25.29
N ALA A 132 14.78 -16.89 25.05
CA ALA A 132 14.81 -18.19 24.36
C ALA A 132 14.37 -19.36 25.25
N GLY A 133 14.21 -19.11 26.56
CA GLY A 133 13.78 -20.07 27.58
C GLY A 133 13.25 -19.38 28.86
N LEU A 134 12.96 -20.16 29.89
CA LEU A 134 12.45 -19.61 31.17
C LEU A 134 13.55 -18.93 32.01
N ASP A 135 14.81 -19.36 31.85
CA ASP A 135 15.97 -18.92 32.66
C ASP A 135 16.93 -17.97 31.95
N ASP A 136 16.64 -17.59 30.70
CA ASP A 136 17.53 -16.74 29.91
C ASP A 136 17.27 -15.25 30.10
N ALA A 137 18.35 -14.52 30.39
CA ALA A 137 18.51 -13.08 30.16
C ALA A 137 17.41 -12.19 30.79
N PRO A 138 17.55 -11.72 32.05
CA PRO A 138 16.57 -10.83 32.68
C PRO A 138 16.26 -9.56 31.87
N GLU A 139 17.19 -9.13 31.00
CA GLU A 139 17.00 -8.01 30.07
C GLU A 139 16.00 -8.30 28.93
N ARG A 140 15.74 -9.58 28.60
CA ARG A 140 14.77 -10.01 27.58
C ARG A 140 13.39 -10.32 28.13
N ALA A 141 13.29 -10.55 29.45
CA ALA A 141 12.02 -10.79 30.12
C ALA A 141 10.92 -9.76 29.81
N PRO A 142 11.20 -8.44 29.64
CA PRO A 142 10.18 -7.46 29.26
C PRO A 142 9.50 -7.69 27.90
N PHE A 143 10.11 -8.45 27.00
CA PHE A 143 9.61 -8.71 25.64
C PHE A 143 8.83 -10.02 25.51
N ARG A 144 8.82 -10.85 26.56
CA ARG A 144 8.09 -12.12 26.59
C ARG A 144 6.61 -11.92 26.25
N GLY A 145 6.07 -12.73 25.35
CA GLY A 145 4.65 -12.76 25.02
C GLY A 145 3.81 -13.45 26.09
N THR A 146 2.50 -13.52 25.85
CA THR A 146 1.59 -14.25 26.75
C THR A 146 1.70 -15.75 26.46
N THR A 147 1.97 -16.55 27.49
CA THR A 147 1.98 -18.02 27.34
C THR A 147 0.56 -18.55 27.44
N TRP A 148 0.17 -19.38 26.47
CA TRP A 148 -1.16 -19.98 26.39
C TRP A 148 -1.08 -21.50 26.50
N GLU A 149 -1.89 -22.09 27.36
CA GLU A 149 -2.11 -23.54 27.43
C GLU A 149 -3.59 -23.85 27.32
N LYS A 150 -3.97 -24.68 26.35
CA LYS A 150 -5.38 -25.09 26.11
C LYS A 150 -6.35 -23.90 26.07
N GLY A 151 -5.92 -22.78 25.47
CA GLY A 151 -6.72 -21.56 25.33
C GLY A 151 -6.77 -20.67 26.58
N ARG A 152 -6.02 -20.98 27.65
CA ARG A 152 -5.91 -20.14 28.86
C ARG A 152 -4.52 -19.53 28.97
N ALA A 153 -4.46 -18.24 29.30
CA ALA A 153 -3.21 -17.57 29.63
C ALA A 153 -2.66 -18.13 30.96
N THR A 154 -1.47 -18.73 30.93
CA THR A 154 -0.80 -19.34 32.09
C THR A 154 0.36 -18.50 32.63
N ALA A 155 0.96 -17.65 31.79
CA ALA A 155 2.01 -16.72 32.21
C ALA A 155 1.79 -15.33 31.61
N ALA A 156 2.02 -14.31 32.45
CA ALA A 156 1.83 -12.92 32.06
C ALA A 156 2.97 -12.47 31.13
N PRO A 157 2.69 -11.63 30.12
CA PRO A 157 3.74 -11.09 29.28
C PRO A 157 4.60 -10.09 30.03
N GLY A 158 5.80 -9.87 29.48
CA GLY A 158 6.71 -8.84 29.95
C GLY A 158 6.14 -7.43 29.80
N SER A 159 6.73 -6.48 30.53
CA SER A 159 6.22 -5.10 30.62
C SER A 159 6.18 -4.36 29.28
N VAL A 160 7.17 -4.58 28.40
CA VAL A 160 7.22 -3.94 27.08
C VAL A 160 6.19 -4.56 26.14
N TYR A 161 6.10 -5.89 26.09
CA TYR A 161 5.11 -6.60 25.29
C TYR A 161 3.68 -6.19 25.70
N ARG A 162 3.39 -6.23 27.00
CA ARG A 162 2.09 -5.82 27.57
C ARG A 162 1.75 -4.38 27.23
N ARG A 163 2.71 -3.45 27.33
CA ARG A 163 2.49 -2.03 26.99
C ARG A 163 2.17 -1.83 25.52
N LEU A 164 2.82 -2.55 24.61
CA LEU A 164 2.58 -2.42 23.16
C LEU A 164 1.24 -3.07 22.74
N PHE A 165 1.02 -4.33 23.13
CA PHE A 165 -0.03 -5.16 22.53
C PHE A 165 -1.23 -5.39 23.44
N GLY A 166 -1.06 -5.21 24.76
CA GLY A 166 -2.03 -5.61 25.77
C GLY A 166 -1.94 -7.11 26.08
N ALA A 167 -2.65 -7.53 27.12
CA ALA A 167 -2.68 -8.91 27.57
C ALA A 167 -3.85 -9.18 28.51
N PRO A 168 -4.45 -10.38 28.49
CA PRO A 168 -5.36 -10.81 29.55
C PRO A 168 -4.61 -10.91 30.88
N ASP A 169 -5.36 -10.83 31.97
CA ASP A 169 -4.82 -11.16 33.30
C ASP A 169 -4.70 -12.68 33.45
N VAL A 170 -3.73 -13.10 34.26
CA VAL A 170 -3.44 -14.51 34.52
C VAL A 170 -4.06 -14.89 35.86
N GLY A 171 -4.88 -15.93 35.87
CA GLY A 171 -5.53 -16.42 37.07
C GLY A 171 -6.72 -17.33 36.77
N PRO A 172 -7.28 -18.01 37.79
CA PRO A 172 -8.34 -19.00 37.62
C PRO A 172 -9.66 -18.44 37.04
N MET A 173 -9.93 -17.14 37.20
CA MET A 173 -11.18 -16.52 36.74
C MET A 173 -11.04 -15.60 35.51
N GLN A 174 -9.82 -15.26 35.04
CA GLN A 174 -9.58 -14.40 33.86
C GLN A 174 -10.57 -13.22 33.72
N GLU A 175 -10.78 -12.46 34.79
CA GLU A 175 -11.84 -11.43 34.86
C GLU A 175 -11.42 -10.06 34.29
N GLY A 176 -10.18 -9.93 33.82
CA GLY A 176 -9.59 -8.65 33.42
C GLY A 176 -8.55 -8.75 32.32
N GLY A 177 -8.08 -7.59 31.89
CA GLY A 177 -7.02 -7.48 30.91
C GLY A 177 -6.50 -6.06 30.79
N SER A 178 -5.24 -5.98 30.41
CA SER A 178 -4.56 -4.73 30.07
C SER A 178 -4.72 -4.42 28.59
N GLN A 179 -5.25 -3.25 28.27
CA GLN A 179 -5.27 -2.75 26.90
C GLN A 179 -3.87 -2.28 26.49
N GLY A 180 -3.42 -2.71 25.31
CA GLY A 180 -2.21 -2.18 24.68
C GLY A 180 -2.32 -0.68 24.42
N ARG A 181 -1.18 0.00 24.39
CA ARG A 181 -1.10 1.46 24.24
C ARG A 181 -0.99 1.94 22.80
N VAL A 182 -0.77 1.03 21.86
CA VAL A 182 -0.60 1.34 20.43
C VAL A 182 -1.75 0.74 19.62
N ILE A 183 -2.41 1.59 18.84
CA ILE A 183 -3.42 1.26 17.84
C ILE A 183 -2.70 1.02 16.52
N PHE A 184 -2.87 -0.18 15.97
CA PHE A 184 -2.41 -0.53 14.63
C PHE A 184 -3.58 -0.33 13.67
N HIS A 185 -3.52 0.72 12.84
CA HIS A 185 -4.54 0.95 11.82
C HIS A 185 -4.33 0.02 10.63
N ASP A 186 -5.38 -0.20 9.86
CA ASP A 186 -5.27 -0.83 8.55
C ASP A 186 -4.36 0.01 7.65
N ALA A 187 -3.37 -0.62 7.01
CA ALA A 187 -2.51 0.07 6.05
C ALA A 187 -3.18 0.12 4.68
N TRP A 188 -3.51 1.33 4.24
CA TRP A 188 -4.16 1.56 2.96
C TRP A 188 -3.13 1.63 1.84
N TRP A 189 -3.47 1.09 0.67
CA TRP A 189 -2.67 1.28 -0.54
C TRP A 189 -2.52 2.78 -0.87
N ALA A 190 -1.32 3.23 -1.20
CA ALA A 190 -1.10 4.62 -1.56
C ALA A 190 -1.73 4.91 -2.93
N SER A 191 -2.71 5.83 -2.98
CA SER A 191 -3.36 6.21 -4.24
C SER A 191 -2.32 6.72 -5.26
N ALA A 192 -2.35 6.13 -6.45
CA ALA A 192 -1.50 6.50 -7.57
C ALA A 192 -2.16 7.55 -8.49
N GLY A 193 -3.37 8.01 -8.15
CA GLY A 193 -4.14 8.98 -8.91
C GLY A 193 -5.36 8.38 -9.60
N GLN A 194 -6.34 9.24 -9.94
CA GLN A 194 -7.60 8.78 -10.52
C GLN A 194 -7.38 7.99 -11.81
N GLY A 195 -7.95 6.79 -11.86
CA GLY A 195 -7.83 5.90 -13.02
C GLY A 195 -6.52 5.11 -13.10
N ALA A 196 -5.62 5.20 -12.11
CA ALA A 196 -4.49 4.28 -11.99
C ALA A 196 -4.98 2.83 -11.92
N ARG A 197 -4.21 1.87 -12.46
CA ARG A 197 -4.56 0.45 -12.32
C ARG A 197 -4.37 0.05 -10.86
N LEU A 198 -5.29 -0.76 -10.33
CA LEU A 198 -5.08 -1.37 -9.03
C LEU A 198 -3.85 -2.28 -9.10
N PRO A 199 -3.09 -2.42 -8.00
CA PRO A 199 -1.90 -3.26 -7.99
C PRO A 199 -2.30 -4.74 -7.79
N LEU A 200 -3.26 -5.22 -8.55
CA LEU A 200 -3.69 -6.61 -8.54
C LEU A 200 -2.89 -7.35 -9.61
N ALA A 201 -2.42 -8.54 -9.30
CA ALA A 201 -1.68 -9.37 -10.22
C ALA A 201 -2.09 -10.82 -10.04
N ARG A 202 -2.37 -11.51 -11.16
CA ARG A 202 -2.56 -12.96 -11.14
C ARG A 202 -1.27 -13.69 -10.84
N ASP A 203 -1.42 -14.85 -10.22
CA ASP A 203 -0.36 -15.77 -9.91
C ASP A 203 -0.88 -17.22 -9.99
N VAL A 204 0.00 -18.21 -10.08
CA VAL A 204 -0.38 -19.62 -10.21
C VAL A 204 0.27 -20.46 -9.12
N LEU A 205 -0.50 -21.37 -8.53
CA LEU A 205 0.00 -22.42 -7.65
C LEU A 205 -0.26 -23.77 -8.31
N THR A 206 0.78 -24.53 -8.59
CA THR A 206 0.65 -25.87 -9.18
C THR A 206 0.84 -26.92 -8.09
N VAL A 207 -0.22 -27.67 -7.79
CA VAL A 207 -0.15 -28.83 -6.90
C VAL A 207 0.01 -30.08 -7.76
N HIS A 208 1.05 -30.86 -7.52
CA HIS A 208 1.29 -32.13 -8.23
C HIS A 208 0.52 -33.28 -7.57
N GLN A 209 0.70 -33.46 -6.26
CA GLN A 209 0.18 -34.65 -5.56
C GLN A 209 -1.24 -34.43 -4.98
N ARG A 210 -2.18 -33.99 -5.82
CA ARG A 210 -3.55 -33.67 -5.39
C ARG A 210 -4.24 -34.85 -4.69
N GLY A 211 -4.14 -36.05 -5.27
CA GLY A 211 -4.77 -37.26 -4.74
C GLY A 211 -4.26 -37.66 -3.36
N TYR A 212 -2.97 -37.45 -3.08
CA TYR A 212 -2.39 -37.67 -1.75
C TYR A 212 -3.02 -36.74 -0.70
N TYR A 213 -3.11 -35.45 -0.99
CA TYR A 213 -3.69 -34.47 -0.07
C TYR A 213 -5.20 -34.65 0.14
N GLU A 214 -5.97 -34.93 -0.91
CA GLU A 214 -7.42 -35.12 -0.82
C GLU A 214 -7.81 -36.41 -0.10
N SER A 215 -6.97 -37.45 -0.19
CA SER A 215 -7.18 -38.71 0.51
C SER A 215 -6.61 -38.74 1.93
N GLU A 216 -6.06 -37.62 2.41
CA GLU A 216 -5.35 -37.53 3.70
C GLU A 216 -4.28 -38.63 3.86
N GLY A 217 -3.58 -38.95 2.78
CA GLY A 217 -2.55 -40.00 2.74
C GLY A 217 -3.06 -41.41 2.43
N GLY A 218 -4.33 -41.58 2.03
CA GLY A 218 -4.89 -42.86 1.58
C GLY A 218 -4.37 -43.32 0.21
N VAL A 219 -3.88 -42.39 -0.61
CA VAL A 219 -3.24 -42.65 -1.91
C VAL A 219 -1.79 -42.21 -1.82
N TRP A 220 -0.84 -43.09 -2.15
CA TRP A 220 0.58 -42.75 -2.14
C TRP A 220 0.90 -41.69 -3.22
N PRO A 221 1.76 -40.71 -2.90
CA PRO A 221 2.13 -39.68 -3.86
C PRO A 221 2.99 -40.25 -4.99
N GLY A 222 2.64 -39.93 -6.24
CA GLY A 222 3.41 -40.32 -7.42
C GLY A 222 4.20 -39.15 -8.01
N ASP A 223 5.42 -39.39 -8.48
CA ASP A 223 6.20 -38.38 -9.22
C ASP A 223 5.63 -38.09 -10.62
N PHE A 224 4.71 -38.93 -11.10
CA PHE A 224 4.05 -38.81 -12.40
C PHE A 224 2.62 -38.24 -12.30
N ASP A 225 2.23 -37.72 -11.13
CA ASP A 225 0.93 -37.08 -10.96
C ASP A 225 0.85 -35.78 -11.79
N ASP A 226 -0.28 -35.60 -12.48
CA ASP A 226 -0.50 -34.45 -13.34
C ASP A 226 -0.46 -33.12 -12.55
N PRO A 227 0.21 -32.07 -13.08
CA PRO A 227 0.20 -30.75 -12.46
C PRO A 227 -1.21 -30.15 -12.49
N ASN A 228 -1.70 -29.70 -11.33
CA ASN A 228 -2.96 -28.97 -11.23
C ASN A 228 -2.71 -27.47 -10.97
N PRO A 229 -2.59 -26.63 -12.02
CA PRO A 229 -2.39 -25.19 -11.88
C PRO A 229 -3.66 -24.49 -11.40
N VAL A 230 -3.58 -23.82 -10.25
CA VAL A 230 -4.64 -23.02 -9.66
C VAL A 230 -4.22 -21.56 -9.66
N SER A 231 -4.83 -20.78 -10.55
CA SER A 231 -4.62 -19.34 -10.60
C SER A 231 -5.38 -18.59 -9.51
N PHE A 232 -4.73 -17.60 -8.92
CA PHE A 232 -5.28 -16.76 -7.87
C PHE A 232 -4.81 -15.31 -7.99
N LEU A 233 -5.39 -14.43 -7.18
CA LEU A 233 -5.09 -13.00 -7.19
C LEU A 233 -4.12 -12.65 -6.06
N THR A 234 -3.15 -11.79 -6.36
CA THR A 234 -2.14 -11.26 -5.44
C THR A 234 -2.04 -9.75 -5.59
N VAL A 235 -1.33 -9.09 -4.67
CA VAL A 235 -0.89 -7.71 -4.86
C VAL A 235 0.46 -7.73 -5.58
N ALA A 236 0.62 -6.87 -6.59
CA ALA A 236 1.83 -6.74 -7.37
C ALA A 236 3.03 -6.21 -6.55
N PRO A 237 4.27 -6.62 -6.86
CA PRO A 237 5.47 -6.00 -6.32
C PRO A 237 5.52 -4.50 -6.61
N GLY A 238 6.22 -3.75 -5.77
CA GLY A 238 6.37 -2.30 -5.89
C GLY A 238 5.19 -1.48 -5.33
N SER A 239 4.12 -2.15 -4.89
CA SER A 239 2.96 -1.51 -4.27
C SER A 239 3.32 -0.83 -2.96
N GLN A 240 2.87 0.41 -2.79
CA GLN A 240 3.09 1.20 -1.59
C GLN A 240 1.87 1.15 -0.68
N PHE A 241 2.10 1.03 0.62
CA PHE A 241 1.06 1.06 1.64
C PHE A 241 1.45 2.07 2.72
N LEU A 242 0.49 2.90 3.11
CA LEU A 242 0.65 3.83 4.21
C LEU A 242 0.26 3.13 5.51
N VAL A 243 1.24 2.93 6.38
CA VAL A 243 1.05 2.37 7.72
C VAL A 243 0.89 3.52 8.71
N ALA A 244 -0.05 3.39 9.63
CA ALA A 244 -0.26 4.34 10.71
C ALA A 244 -0.37 3.63 12.06
N LEU A 245 0.37 4.15 13.04
CA LEU A 245 0.33 3.72 14.43
C LEU A 245 -0.08 4.91 15.30
N SER A 246 -1.10 4.76 16.13
CA SER A 246 -1.54 5.83 17.04
C SER A 246 -1.47 5.40 18.50
N LEU A 247 -1.30 6.36 19.40
CA LEU A 247 -1.45 6.10 20.83
C LEU A 247 -2.93 5.99 21.19
N VAL A 248 -3.23 5.13 22.17
CA VAL A 248 -4.58 5.04 22.73
C VAL A 248 -4.89 6.35 23.48
N PRO A 249 -6.01 7.03 23.17
CA PRO A 249 -6.38 8.28 23.84
C PRO A 249 -6.44 8.15 25.36
N GLY A 250 -5.99 9.19 26.07
CA GLY A 250 -6.02 9.24 27.54
C GLY A 250 -4.95 8.41 28.24
N LYS A 251 -3.93 7.95 27.51
CA LYS A 251 -2.72 7.34 28.08
C LYS A 251 -1.54 8.28 27.85
N ASP A 252 -0.87 8.67 28.93
CA ASP A 252 0.32 9.52 28.85
C ASP A 252 1.52 8.66 28.43
N GLU A 253 1.65 8.53 27.12
CA GLU A 253 2.64 7.71 26.45
C GLU A 253 3.38 8.60 25.47
N GLY A 254 4.71 8.64 25.55
CA GLY A 254 5.49 9.47 24.63
C GLY A 254 5.51 8.89 23.21
N ARG A 255 5.77 9.76 22.23
CA ARG A 255 6.06 9.40 20.82
C ARG A 255 7.14 8.31 20.68
N THR A 256 8.03 8.19 21.65
CA THR A 256 9.07 7.14 21.72
C THR A 256 8.50 5.72 21.71
N LEU A 257 7.28 5.50 22.23
CA LEU A 257 6.61 4.20 22.16
C LEU A 257 6.18 3.88 20.73
N LEU A 258 5.63 4.86 20.00
CA LEU A 258 5.26 4.71 18.59
C LEU A 258 6.49 4.43 17.73
N GLU A 259 7.58 5.15 17.95
CA GLU A 259 8.85 4.94 17.24
C GLU A 259 9.43 3.55 17.52
N ARG A 260 9.26 3.04 18.75
CA ARG A 260 9.63 1.66 19.09
C ARG A 260 8.74 0.64 18.37
N ALA A 261 7.43 0.82 18.40
CA ALA A 261 6.48 -0.06 17.71
C ALA A 261 6.72 -0.08 16.18
N ALA A 262 6.95 1.09 15.58
CA ALA A 262 7.25 1.23 14.16
C ALA A 262 8.53 0.52 13.77
N ARG A 263 9.60 0.65 14.56
CA ARG A 263 10.86 -0.08 14.32
C ARG A 263 10.65 -1.60 14.32
N TYR A 264 9.90 -2.13 15.30
CA TYR A 264 9.62 -3.56 15.33
C TYR A 264 8.78 -4.01 14.13
N LEU A 265 7.76 -3.24 13.76
CA LEU A 265 6.92 -3.55 12.60
C LEU A 265 7.72 -3.49 11.29
N GLN A 266 8.59 -2.50 11.11
CA GLN A 266 9.45 -2.36 9.94
C GLN A 266 10.40 -3.55 9.80
N GLN A 267 11.05 -3.96 10.90
CA GLN A 267 11.91 -5.14 10.90
C GLN A 267 11.12 -6.42 10.61
N ALA A 268 9.94 -6.58 11.20
CA ALA A 268 9.10 -7.75 10.97
C ALA A 268 8.63 -7.84 9.51
N LEU A 269 8.21 -6.72 8.92
CA LEU A 269 7.82 -6.63 7.50
C LEU A 269 8.98 -6.92 6.55
N GLY A 270 10.20 -6.49 6.90
CA GLY A 270 11.41 -6.74 6.10
C GLY A 270 11.91 -8.18 6.20
N ASN A 271 11.95 -8.75 7.40
CA ASN A 271 12.55 -10.06 7.64
C ASN A 271 11.56 -11.21 7.41
N TRP A 272 10.35 -11.08 7.92
CA TRP A 272 9.36 -12.16 7.95
C TRP A 272 8.21 -11.97 6.96
N GLY A 273 7.84 -10.71 6.69
CA GLY A 273 6.74 -10.37 5.82
C GLY A 273 5.35 -10.63 6.42
N VAL A 274 4.31 -10.18 5.73
CA VAL A 274 2.90 -10.32 6.15
C VAL A 274 2.07 -11.06 5.10
N GLY A 275 1.13 -11.90 5.56
CA GLY A 275 0.21 -12.65 4.72
C GLY A 275 0.56 -14.13 4.61
N GLY A 276 0.00 -14.80 3.61
CA GLY A 276 0.26 -16.20 3.29
C GLY A 276 1.54 -16.38 2.46
N LYS A 277 2.06 -17.60 2.47
CA LYS A 277 3.23 -18.03 1.67
C LYS A 277 4.51 -17.19 1.90
N THR A 278 4.70 -16.68 3.11
CA THR A 278 5.90 -15.90 3.47
C THR A 278 7.20 -16.70 3.36
N ALA A 279 7.15 -18.02 3.51
CA ALA A 279 8.29 -18.91 3.26
C ALA A 279 8.74 -18.94 1.79
N ALA A 280 7.81 -18.73 0.85
CA ALA A 280 8.09 -18.60 -0.57
C ALA A 280 8.44 -17.15 -0.98
N GLY A 281 8.67 -16.25 -0.02
CA GLY A 281 9.07 -14.86 -0.26
C GLY A 281 7.92 -13.86 -0.43
N TYR A 282 6.67 -14.27 -0.27
CA TYR A 282 5.53 -13.34 -0.34
C TYR A 282 5.54 -12.36 0.84
N GLY A 283 4.99 -11.17 0.60
CA GLY A 283 4.66 -10.21 1.64
C GLY A 283 5.85 -9.53 2.31
N ARG A 284 7.04 -9.53 1.69
CA ARG A 284 8.20 -8.75 2.16
C ARG A 284 8.08 -7.29 1.76
N PHE A 285 8.47 -6.38 2.65
CA PHE A 285 8.43 -4.94 2.41
C PHE A 285 9.74 -4.25 2.79
N LEU A 286 10.04 -3.13 2.13
CA LEU A 286 11.05 -2.17 2.58
C LEU A 286 10.38 -0.89 3.06
N LEU A 287 11.03 -0.24 4.02
CA LEU A 287 10.72 1.13 4.38
C LEU A 287 11.11 2.03 3.21
N GLU A 288 10.21 2.90 2.80
CA GLU A 288 10.56 4.02 1.93
C GLU A 288 11.03 5.16 2.83
N GLU A 289 12.34 5.44 2.84
CA GLU A 289 12.85 6.62 3.52
C GLU A 289 12.25 7.87 2.86
N PRO A 290 11.72 8.84 3.63
CA PRO A 290 11.33 10.11 3.04
C PRO A 290 12.57 10.75 2.41
N PRO A 291 12.50 11.28 1.18
CA PRO A 291 13.64 11.93 0.56
C PRO A 291 14.19 13.01 1.49
N ALA A 292 15.49 12.99 1.71
CA ALA A 292 16.19 13.88 2.64
C ALA A 292 15.98 15.35 2.22
N GLY A 293 15.01 16.02 2.85
CA GLY A 293 14.73 17.43 2.65
C GLY A 293 13.24 17.74 2.52
N GLY A 294 12.59 18.03 3.64
CA GLY A 294 11.45 18.96 3.74
C GLY A 294 10.18 18.65 2.93
N SER A 295 9.10 18.39 3.67
CA SER A 295 7.70 18.21 3.24
C SER A 295 7.30 16.75 2.98
N MET A 296 6.42 16.25 3.85
CA MET A 296 5.65 15.04 3.58
C MET A 296 4.89 15.24 2.26
N MET A 297 5.41 14.67 1.18
CA MET A 297 4.70 14.60 -0.08
C MET A 297 3.41 13.81 0.13
N VAL A 298 2.28 14.43 -0.17
CA VAL A 298 1.01 13.76 -0.37
C VAL A 298 1.20 12.73 -1.50
N PRO A 299 1.03 11.41 -1.27
CA PRO A 299 0.90 10.46 -2.37
C PRO A 299 -0.43 10.75 -3.03
N GLY A 300 -0.40 11.42 -4.18
CA GLY A 300 -1.59 11.92 -4.88
C GLY A 300 -1.40 13.21 -5.66
N ALA A 301 -0.22 13.84 -5.63
CA ALA A 301 0.11 14.96 -6.50
C ALA A 301 1.47 14.73 -7.17
N ARG A 302 1.49 13.87 -8.19
CA ARG A 302 2.38 13.96 -9.36
C ARG A 302 1.94 12.94 -10.41
N VAL A 303 0.93 13.32 -11.19
CA VAL A 303 0.94 13.05 -12.63
C VAL A 303 0.89 14.41 -13.31
N ALA A 304 2.05 14.86 -13.77
CA ALA A 304 2.13 15.48 -15.08
C ALA A 304 3.28 14.72 -15.75
N LYS A 305 2.93 13.88 -16.72
CA LYS A 305 3.89 13.41 -17.73
C LYS A 305 4.63 14.67 -18.21
N GLU A 306 5.96 14.68 -18.20
CA GLU A 306 6.68 15.77 -18.84
C GLU A 306 6.23 15.84 -20.30
N LEU A 307 5.44 16.85 -20.66
CA LEU A 307 5.21 17.20 -22.05
C LEU A 307 6.57 17.61 -22.60
N GLU A 308 7.20 16.73 -23.36
CA GLU A 308 8.51 16.95 -23.96
C GLU A 308 8.35 17.49 -25.39
N THR A 309 7.89 18.73 -25.53
CA THR A 309 7.83 19.38 -26.85
C THR A 309 9.17 20.05 -27.19
N PRO A 310 9.50 20.23 -28.49
CA PRO A 310 10.79 20.82 -28.90
C PRO A 310 11.04 22.18 -28.23
N THR A 311 10.01 23.01 -28.14
CA THR A 311 10.07 24.34 -27.52
C THR A 311 10.35 24.27 -26.01
N LEU A 312 9.81 23.28 -25.30
CA LEU A 312 10.08 23.07 -23.87
C LEU A 312 11.48 22.51 -23.62
N LYS A 313 12.01 21.69 -24.53
CA LYS A 313 13.41 21.23 -24.48
C LYS A 313 14.39 22.39 -24.71
N GLU A 314 14.11 23.26 -25.68
CA GLU A 314 14.89 24.46 -25.92
C GLU A 314 14.85 25.41 -24.71
N LEU A 315 13.68 25.59 -24.09
CA LEU A 315 13.54 26.43 -22.89
C LEU A 315 14.35 25.86 -21.72
N LYS A 316 14.27 24.56 -21.46
CA LYS A 316 15.07 23.87 -20.43
C LYS A 316 16.57 24.08 -20.67
N THR A 317 17.02 23.85 -21.90
CA THR A 317 18.43 24.00 -22.29
C THR A 317 18.90 25.45 -22.12
N TRP A 318 18.08 26.42 -22.53
CA TRP A 318 18.37 27.84 -22.36
C TRP A 318 18.47 28.22 -20.88
N LEU A 319 17.53 27.76 -20.04
CA LEU A 319 17.54 28.02 -18.59
C LEU A 319 18.79 27.45 -17.89
N GLU A 320 19.27 26.28 -18.33
CA GLU A 320 20.51 25.66 -17.83
C GLU A 320 21.75 26.44 -18.28
N GLN A 321 21.82 26.86 -19.54
CA GLN A 321 22.93 27.70 -20.04
C GLN A 321 23.01 29.05 -19.30
N GLN A 322 21.86 29.67 -19.01
CA GLN A 322 21.81 30.92 -18.24
C GLN A 322 22.18 30.71 -16.76
N LYS A 323 22.03 29.50 -16.20
CA LYS A 323 22.48 29.22 -14.83
C LYS A 323 23.99 29.29 -14.67
N GLY A 324 24.75 28.93 -15.71
CA GLY A 324 26.22 28.87 -15.70
C GLY A 324 26.93 30.21 -15.91
N GLN A 325 26.23 31.29 -16.31
CA GLN A 325 26.81 32.62 -16.45
C GLN A 325 26.72 33.39 -15.12
N GLU A 326 27.77 34.15 -14.74
CA GLU A 326 27.83 35.00 -13.51
C GLU A 326 26.84 36.20 -13.52
N ASP A 327 25.71 36.08 -14.20
CA ASP A 327 24.68 37.11 -14.24
C ASP A 327 23.69 36.98 -13.07
N THR A 328 23.32 38.12 -12.48
CA THR A 328 22.30 38.21 -11.44
C THR A 328 20.95 37.73 -11.96
N GLN A 329 20.12 37.09 -11.11
CA GLN A 329 18.79 36.58 -11.50
C GLN A 329 17.90 37.61 -12.21
N ARG A 330 18.04 38.90 -11.90
CA ARG A 330 17.32 40.00 -12.57
C ARG A 330 17.69 40.14 -14.05
N LYS A 331 18.99 40.11 -14.39
CA LYS A 331 19.46 40.16 -15.78
C LYS A 331 18.98 38.94 -16.59
N ARG A 332 18.97 37.77 -15.96
CA ARG A 332 18.46 36.53 -16.57
C ARG A 332 16.96 36.62 -16.88
N PHE A 333 16.18 37.26 -15.99
CA PHE A 333 14.76 37.48 -16.22
C PHE A 333 14.51 38.50 -17.35
N GLN A 334 15.28 39.58 -17.41
CA GLN A 334 15.18 40.55 -18.51
C GLN A 334 15.45 39.92 -19.89
N ARG A 335 16.44 39.03 -19.98
CA ARG A 335 16.69 38.25 -21.21
C ARG A 335 15.56 37.27 -21.53
N LEU A 336 14.96 36.65 -20.51
CA LEU A 336 13.78 35.80 -20.70
C LEU A 336 12.59 36.60 -21.26
N GLU A 337 12.35 37.81 -20.74
CA GLU A 337 11.30 38.68 -21.25
C GLU A 337 11.56 39.10 -22.70
N GLN A 338 12.82 39.33 -23.06
CA GLN A 338 13.20 39.73 -24.42
C GLN A 338 13.12 38.57 -25.43
N ASP A 339 13.66 37.40 -25.09
CA ASP A 339 13.89 36.32 -26.06
C ASP A 339 12.78 35.27 -26.08
N TRP A 340 12.05 35.13 -24.96
CA TRP A 340 11.11 34.03 -24.75
C TRP A 340 9.66 34.45 -24.54
N ARG A 341 9.36 35.70 -24.19
CA ARG A 341 7.98 36.10 -23.83
C ARG A 341 6.96 35.81 -24.93
N GLU A 342 7.21 36.23 -26.17
CA GLU A 342 6.29 35.98 -27.28
C GLU A 342 6.16 34.48 -27.59
N ARG A 343 7.28 33.74 -27.55
CA ARG A 343 7.31 32.29 -27.78
C ARG A 343 6.50 31.53 -26.73
N LEU A 344 6.60 31.93 -25.46
CA LEU A 344 5.90 31.34 -24.33
C LEU A 344 4.39 31.62 -24.40
N LEU A 345 4.01 32.84 -24.77
CA LEU A 345 2.60 33.22 -24.97
C LEU A 345 2.00 32.57 -26.24
N GLY A 346 2.82 32.14 -27.20
CA GLY A 346 2.38 31.41 -28.40
C GLY A 346 2.08 29.92 -28.18
N LEU A 347 2.42 29.33 -27.02
CA LEU A 347 2.26 27.90 -26.75
C LEU A 347 0.79 27.47 -26.56
N ALA A 348 0.49 26.18 -26.75
CA ALA A 348 -0.83 25.61 -26.46
C ALA A 348 -1.09 25.48 -24.94
N GLY A 349 -2.35 25.32 -24.51
CA GLY A 349 -2.75 25.39 -23.08
C GLY A 349 -1.95 24.48 -22.13
N GLU A 350 -1.74 23.22 -22.48
CA GLU A 350 -0.94 22.29 -21.67
C GLU A 350 0.57 22.64 -21.65
N GLU A 351 1.10 23.14 -22.77
CA GLU A 351 2.49 23.57 -22.88
C GLU A 351 2.77 24.87 -22.11
N ARG A 352 1.80 25.81 -22.09
CA ARG A 352 1.89 27.04 -21.27
C ARG A 352 1.97 26.73 -19.79
N GLN A 353 1.17 25.76 -19.32
CA GLN A 353 1.20 25.32 -17.93
C GLN A 353 2.54 24.66 -17.57
N ALA A 354 3.08 23.82 -18.47
CA ALA A 354 4.39 23.21 -18.30
C ALA A 354 5.51 24.26 -18.28
N ALA A 355 5.47 25.24 -19.17
CA ALA A 355 6.43 26.34 -19.21
C ALA A 355 6.35 27.20 -17.94
N ALA A 356 5.15 27.55 -17.46
CA ALA A 356 4.97 28.30 -16.21
C ALA A 356 5.57 27.56 -15.00
N HIS A 357 5.48 26.22 -14.98
CA HIS A 357 6.11 25.41 -13.94
C HIS A 357 7.65 25.47 -14.00
N LEU A 358 8.23 25.41 -15.20
CA LEU A 358 9.68 25.55 -15.39
C LEU A 358 10.21 26.92 -14.93
N LEU A 359 9.49 28.00 -15.23
CA LEU A 359 9.86 29.35 -14.82
C LEU A 359 9.80 29.54 -13.30
N LYS A 360 8.77 29.01 -12.64
CA LYS A 360 8.67 29.00 -11.17
C LYS A 360 9.83 28.27 -10.50
N GLY A 361 10.34 27.20 -11.12
CA GLY A 361 11.51 26.47 -10.62
C GLY A 361 12.84 27.17 -10.89
N ALA A 362 12.93 27.98 -11.95
CA ALA A 362 14.18 28.60 -12.38
C ALA A 362 14.47 29.97 -11.73
N PHE A 363 13.44 30.72 -11.33
CA PHE A 363 13.59 32.08 -10.80
C PHE A 363 13.02 32.20 -9.38
N ASN A 364 13.78 32.86 -8.48
CA ASN A 364 13.35 33.12 -7.09
C ASN A 364 13.50 34.61 -6.74
N LEU A 365 12.74 35.46 -7.44
CA LEU A 365 12.79 36.91 -7.29
C LEU A 365 12.06 37.35 -6.00
N LYS A 366 12.83 37.70 -4.95
CA LYS A 366 12.26 38.08 -3.63
C LYS A 366 11.83 39.55 -3.53
N ARG A 367 12.52 40.47 -4.21
CA ARG A 367 12.28 41.94 -4.21
C ARG A 367 12.81 42.59 -5.50
N GLY A 368 12.15 43.62 -6.03
CA GLY A 368 12.54 44.37 -7.25
C GLY A 368 11.37 44.62 -8.21
N GLU A 369 11.57 45.47 -9.22
CA GLU A 369 10.56 45.78 -10.25
C GLU A 369 10.23 44.56 -11.14
N GLU A 370 11.12 43.58 -11.18
CA GLU A 370 11.00 42.36 -11.97
C GLU A 370 10.04 41.32 -11.35
N LYS A 371 9.80 41.39 -10.04
CA LYS A 371 8.89 40.48 -9.34
C LYS A 371 7.44 40.59 -9.84
N PRO A 372 6.80 41.78 -9.84
CA PRO A 372 5.43 41.90 -10.35
C PRO A 372 5.32 41.55 -11.84
N ARG A 373 6.38 41.77 -12.63
CA ARG A 373 6.44 41.39 -14.05
C ARG A 373 6.49 39.87 -14.24
N MET A 374 7.26 39.15 -13.41
CA MET A 374 7.25 37.69 -13.41
C MET A 374 5.89 37.13 -12.97
N GLU A 375 5.27 37.70 -11.94
CA GLU A 375 3.94 37.29 -11.49
C GLU A 375 2.88 37.51 -12.59
N ALA A 376 2.96 38.63 -13.33
CA ALA A 376 2.11 38.90 -14.48
C ALA A 376 2.32 37.89 -15.61
N LEU A 377 3.57 37.58 -15.97
CA LEU A 377 3.88 36.57 -16.99
C LEU A 377 3.37 35.18 -16.60
N LEU A 378 3.53 34.78 -15.33
CA LEU A 378 3.02 33.50 -14.84
C LEU A 378 1.48 33.45 -14.81
N ALA A 379 0.82 34.59 -14.55
CA ALA A 379 -0.62 34.70 -14.65
C ALA A 379 -1.09 34.58 -16.11
N GLU A 380 -0.43 35.25 -17.06
CA GLU A 380 -0.73 35.16 -18.50
C GLU A 380 -0.52 33.73 -19.05
N LEU A 381 0.47 33.00 -18.55
CA LEU A 381 0.68 31.59 -18.91
C LEU A 381 -0.32 30.63 -18.22
N GLY A 382 -0.94 31.06 -17.12
CA GLY A 382 -1.89 30.27 -16.33
C GLY A 382 -3.37 30.45 -16.69
N THR A 383 -3.73 31.46 -17.50
CA THR A 383 -5.13 31.84 -17.81
C THR A 383 -5.76 31.13 -19.01
N ALA A 384 -5.17 30.04 -19.53
CA ALA A 384 -5.87 29.20 -20.49
C ALA A 384 -6.98 28.41 -19.77
N LYS A 385 -8.22 28.92 -19.83
CA LYS A 385 -9.43 28.13 -19.61
C LYS A 385 -9.40 26.94 -20.60
N PRO A 386 -9.85 25.74 -20.19
CA PRO A 386 -9.81 24.53 -21.01
C PRO A 386 -10.55 24.68 -22.33
#